data_AF-A0A7Y5TPH2-F1
#
_entry.id   AF-A0A7Y5TPH2-F1
#
_cell.length_a   1.000
_cell.length_b   1.000
_cell.length_c   1.000
_cell.angle_alpha   90.00
_cell.angle_beta   90.00
_cell.angle_gamma   90.00
#
_symmetry.space_group_name_H-M   'P 1'
#
loop_
_entity.id
_entity.type
_entity.pdbx_description
1 polymer ?
#
loop_
_entity_poly.entity_id
_entity_poly.type
_entity_poly.pdbx_seq_one_letter_code
_entity_poly.pdbx_strand_id
1 'polypeptide(L)' 'MATNNSDSPAPLGFGYEVQKGDSLRKIAKTVYGDEAKWKQIWEANKAQIPNPDLIHPGQQLSMPARES' A
#
# COMPACT_ATOMS: atom_id res chain seq x y z
N MET A 1 -4.20 -31.11 14.91
CA MET A 1 -4.92 -29.81 14.91
C MET A 1 -3.88 -28.71 14.81
N ALA A 2 -3.66 -28.18 13.61
CA ALA A 2 -2.93 -26.93 13.38
C ALA A 2 -3.41 -26.42 12.02
N THR A 3 -4.44 -25.58 12.04
CA THR A 3 -5.07 -25.00 10.86
C THR A 3 -4.55 -23.58 10.66
N ASN A 4 -4.11 -23.30 9.43
CA ASN A 4 -3.99 -21.99 8.77
C ASN A 4 -2.66 -21.25 8.92
N ASN A 5 -1.75 -21.47 7.97
CA ASN A 5 -0.83 -20.44 7.50
C ASN A 5 -1.21 -20.05 6.08
N SER A 6 -1.64 -18.80 5.96
CA SER A 6 -2.20 -18.10 4.82
C SER A 6 -1.39 -18.25 3.54
N ASP A 7 -1.82 -19.17 2.68
CA ASP A 7 -1.59 -19.09 1.24
C ASP A 7 -2.42 -17.91 0.71
N SER A 8 -1.81 -16.75 0.67
CA SER A 8 -2.20 -15.70 -0.27
C SER A 8 -0.96 -15.48 -1.11
N PRO A 9 -1.00 -15.74 -2.43
CA PRO A 9 0.13 -15.44 -3.29
C PRO A 9 0.34 -13.93 -3.19
N ALA A 10 1.31 -13.51 -2.39
CA ALA A 10 1.64 -12.12 -2.22
C ALA A 10 1.94 -11.58 -3.63
N PRO A 11 1.15 -10.62 -4.16
CA PRO A 11 1.67 -9.86 -5.29
C PRO A 11 2.98 -9.27 -4.79
N LEU A 12 4.06 -9.45 -5.57
CA LEU A 12 5.44 -9.07 -5.26
C LEU A 12 5.52 -7.61 -4.78
N GLY A 13 5.22 -7.37 -3.52
CA GLY A 13 4.82 -6.06 -3.05
C GLY A 13 4.94 -6.01 -1.55
N PHE A 14 5.59 -4.97 -1.05
CA PHE A 14 5.87 -4.83 0.38
C PHE A 14 4.70 -4.08 1.04
N GLY A 15 4.28 -4.55 2.20
CA GLY A 15 3.27 -3.88 3.01
C GLY A 15 3.86 -2.63 3.68
N TYR A 16 3.19 -1.50 3.55
CA TYR A 16 3.56 -0.25 4.23
C TYR A 16 2.50 0.12 5.26
N GLU A 17 2.91 0.36 6.50
CA GLU A 17 2.03 0.90 7.53
C GLU A 17 1.99 2.42 7.45
N VAL A 18 0.80 2.97 7.19
CA VAL A 18 0.59 4.42 7.16
C VAL A 18 0.88 4.99 8.55
N GLN A 19 1.66 6.07 8.63
CA GLN A 19 1.89 6.77 9.89
C GLN A 19 1.05 8.05 9.98
N LYS A 20 0.97 8.61 11.18
CA LYS A 20 0.19 9.82 11.42
C LYS A 20 0.79 10.99 10.64
N GLY A 21 0.00 11.56 9.73
CA GLY A 21 0.43 12.66 8.85
C GLY A 21 1.11 12.18 7.56
N ASP A 22 1.02 10.90 7.23
CA ASP A 22 1.29 10.42 5.88
C ASP A 22 0.12 10.67 4.94
N SER A 23 0.46 10.74 3.66
CA SER A 23 -0.48 10.87 2.55
C SER A 23 0.03 9.98 1.42
N LEU A 24 -0.86 9.48 0.56
CA LEU A 24 -0.45 8.56 -0.53
C LEU A 24 0.71 9.11 -1.37
N ARG A 25 0.74 10.44 -1.62
CA ARG A 25 1.85 11.13 -2.30
C ARG A 25 3.17 11.04 -1.54
N LYS A 26 3.13 11.27 -0.23
CA LYS A 26 4.32 11.23 0.63
C LYS A 26 4.87 9.82 0.74
N ILE A 27 3.98 8.84 0.89
CA ILE A 27 4.34 7.43 0.88
C ILE A 27 4.92 7.04 -0.47
N ALA A 28 4.28 7.45 -1.58
CA ALA A 28 4.80 7.19 -2.92
C ALA A 28 6.18 7.81 -3.16
N LYS A 29 6.42 9.01 -2.65
CA LYS A 29 7.73 9.65 -2.69
C LYS A 29 8.77 8.91 -1.86
N THR A 30 8.40 8.42 -0.68
CA THR A 30 9.31 7.64 0.17
C THR A 30 9.62 6.27 -0.42
N VAL A 31 8.61 5.60 -0.97
CA VAL A 31 8.68 4.24 -1.49
C VAL A 31 9.28 4.18 -2.89
N TYR A 32 8.75 5.01 -3.80
CA TYR A 32 9.14 5.03 -5.20
C TYR A 32 10.05 6.21 -5.54
N GLY A 33 10.34 7.15 -4.64
CA GLY A 33 11.04 8.39 -5.01
C GLY A 33 10.16 9.40 -5.76
N ASP A 34 8.96 9.00 -6.17
CA ASP A 34 8.06 9.78 -7.03
C ASP A 34 6.70 9.91 -6.38
N GLU A 35 6.36 11.13 -5.98
CA GLU A 35 5.03 11.42 -5.44
C GLU A 35 3.92 11.13 -6.45
N ALA A 36 4.18 11.25 -7.76
CA ALA A 36 3.23 10.94 -8.83
C ALA A 36 2.78 9.47 -8.85
N LYS A 37 3.55 8.56 -8.24
CA LYS A 37 3.24 7.12 -8.14
C LYS A 37 2.13 6.82 -7.13
N TRP A 38 1.62 7.83 -6.42
CA TRP A 38 0.49 7.69 -5.49
C TRP A 38 -0.73 7.03 -6.10
N LYS A 39 -0.98 7.24 -7.40
CA LYS A 39 -2.09 6.61 -8.13
C LYS A 39 -1.92 5.09 -8.20
N GLN A 40 -0.71 4.59 -8.41
CA GLN A 40 -0.46 3.14 -8.47
C GLN A 40 -0.71 2.47 -7.12
N ILE A 41 -0.32 3.14 -6.02
CA ILE A 41 -0.64 2.68 -4.66
C ILE A 41 -2.15 2.67 -4.48
N TRP A 42 -2.83 3.76 -4.84
CA TRP A 42 -4.27 3.84 -4.70
C TRP A 42 -4.98 2.77 -5.52
N GLU A 43 -4.62 2.56 -6.78
CA GLU A 43 -5.25 1.55 -7.64
C GLU A 43 -5.04 0.14 -7.10
N ALA A 44 -3.84 -0.19 -6.64
CA ALA A 44 -3.54 -1.49 -6.02
C ALA A 44 -4.35 -1.71 -4.72
N ASN A 45 -4.67 -0.63 -4.00
CA ASN A 45 -5.39 -0.69 -2.73
C ASN A 45 -6.83 -0.18 -2.83
N LYS A 46 -7.36 0.08 -4.03
CA LYS A 46 -8.67 0.75 -4.21
C LYS A 46 -9.81 -0.05 -3.59
N ALA A 47 -9.65 -1.36 -3.51
CA ALA A 47 -10.56 -2.26 -2.80
C ALA A 47 -10.66 -1.94 -1.29
N GLN A 48 -9.59 -1.43 -0.69
CA GLN A 48 -9.50 -1.08 0.75
C GLN A 48 -9.53 0.44 0.99
N ILE A 49 -9.09 1.24 0.02
CA ILE A 49 -9.01 2.70 0.05
C ILE A 49 -10.03 3.26 -0.95
N PRO A 50 -11.30 3.42 -0.54
CA PRO A 50 -12.31 4.00 -1.42
C PRO A 50 -11.98 5.45 -1.78
N ASN A 51 -11.27 6.16 -0.89
CA ASN A 51 -10.91 7.56 -1.10
C ASN A 51 -9.42 7.77 -0.84
N PRO A 52 -8.62 8.21 -1.82
CA PRO A 52 -7.16 8.33 -1.70
C PRO A 52 -6.70 9.31 -0.60
N ASP A 53 -7.53 10.29 -0.26
CA ASP A 53 -7.28 11.24 0.82
C ASP A 53 -7.70 10.71 2.21
N LEU A 54 -8.46 9.61 2.27
CA LEU A 54 -8.85 8.95 3.52
C LEU A 54 -7.97 7.73 3.77
N ILE A 55 -6.75 7.99 4.21
CA ILE A 55 -5.88 6.96 4.79
C ILE A 55 -5.68 7.22 6.27
N HIS A 56 -5.69 6.15 7.06
CA HIS A 56 -5.56 6.24 8.51
C HIS A 56 -4.23 5.67 8.99
N PRO A 57 -3.61 6.27 10.03
CA PRO A 57 -2.42 5.69 10.64
C PRO A 57 -2.70 4.29 11.18
N GLY A 58 -1.77 3.35 10.98
CA GLY A 58 -1.92 1.92 11.29
C GLY A 58 -2.56 1.11 10.16
N GLN A 59 -2.96 1.75 9.05
CA GLN A 59 -3.49 1.04 7.89
C GLN A 59 -2.35 0.41 7.09
N GLN A 60 -2.48 -0.89 6.77
CA GLN A 60 -1.50 -1.61 5.97
C GLN A 60 -1.85 -1.48 4.48
N LEU A 61 -0.95 -0.87 3.71
CA LEU A 61 -1.09 -0.68 2.27
C LEU A 61 -0.20 -1.65 1.50
N SER A 62 -0.75 -2.29 0.48
CA SER A 62 0.00 -3.14 -0.45
C SER A 62 0.70 -2.27 -1.49
N MET A 63 2.03 -2.20 -1.47
CA MET A 63 2.79 -1.46 -2.48
C MET A 63 3.08 -2.40 -3.65
N PRO A 64 2.54 -2.17 -4.86
CA PRO A 64 2.92 -3.01 -6.00
C PRO A 64 4.42 -2.86 -6.29
N ALA A 65 5.13 -3.96 -6.61
CA ALA A 65 6.48 -3.84 -7.15
C ALA A 65 6.46 -2.88 -8.34
N ARG A 66 7.51 -2.07 -8.42
CA ARG A 66 7.82 -1.35 -9.65
C ARG A 66 8.08 -2.44 -10.69
N GLU A 67 7.13 -2.68 -11.60
CA GLU A 67 7.36 -3.55 -12.76
C GLU A 67 8.68 -3.10 -13.40
N SER A 68 9.62 -4.05 -13.52
CA SER A 68 10.97 -3.84 -14.04
C SER A 68 10.98 -3.53 -15.52
#